data_AF-A0A7C6EEP3-F1
#
_entry.id   AF-A0A7C6EEP3-F1
#
_cell.length_a   1.000
_cell.length_b   1.000
_cell.length_c   1.000
_cell.angle_alpha   90.00
_cell.angle_beta   90.00
_cell.angle_gamma   90.00
#
_symmetry.space_group_name_H-M   'P 1'
#
loop_
_entity.id
_entity.type
_entity.pdbx_description
1 polymer ?
#
loop_
_entity_poly.entity_id
_entity_poly.type
_entity_poly.pdbx_seq_one_letter_code
_entity_poly.pdbx_strand_id
1 'polypeptide(L)'
;MHAEEIKNPIIVGRAGSLNDRTDNSIPKYTDDINRYQGTSSVYNPHVSSIGELILADAKKKKTKKISPFTVVLFLFALAIASVLYISNKLAVNRLIVQINQMESKHMEMLNEQEILKAKINKLSSLERIRKIASEQLGLQDNKQLPVWLEVAPGREELINETIQELSGGLK
;
A
#
# COMPACT_ATOMS: atom_id res chain seq x y z
N MET A 1 4.54 -1.68 -60.17
CA MET A 1 4.63 -2.86 -59.28
C MET A 1 5.60 -2.51 -58.16
N HIS A 2 5.09 -1.97 -57.04
CA HIS A 2 5.88 -1.71 -55.85
C HIS A 2 5.13 -2.31 -54.65
N ALA A 3 5.75 -3.28 -54.00
CA ALA A 3 5.28 -3.85 -52.75
C ALA A 3 5.95 -3.08 -51.61
N GLU A 4 5.15 -2.36 -50.82
CA GLU A 4 5.61 -1.77 -49.56
C GLU A 4 5.51 -2.80 -48.44
N GLU A 5 6.67 -3.09 -47.86
CA GLU A 5 6.90 -3.97 -46.73
C GLU A 5 6.60 -3.20 -45.43
N ILE A 6 5.46 -3.50 -44.79
CA ILE A 6 5.08 -2.89 -43.51
C ILE A 6 5.82 -3.62 -42.37
N LYS A 7 6.92 -3.01 -41.93
CA LYS A 7 7.75 -3.41 -40.79
C LYS A 7 7.10 -2.96 -39.48
N ASN A 8 6.45 -3.88 -38.76
CA ASN A 8 5.93 -3.62 -37.41
C ASN A 8 7.06 -3.66 -36.36
N PRO A 9 7.24 -2.63 -35.51
CA PRO A 9 8.17 -2.69 -34.40
C PRO A 9 7.57 -3.46 -33.21
N ILE A 10 8.32 -4.46 -32.74
CA ILE A 10 8.09 -5.19 -31.49
C ILE A 10 8.32 -4.23 -30.33
N ILE A 11 7.26 -3.86 -29.60
CA ILE A 11 7.39 -3.10 -28.35
C ILE A 11 7.77 -4.07 -27.22
N VAL A 12 9.05 -4.08 -26.86
CA VAL A 12 9.56 -4.79 -25.69
C VAL A 12 9.32 -3.93 -24.46
N GLY A 13 8.32 -4.30 -23.65
CA GLY A 13 8.14 -3.76 -22.31
C GLY A 13 9.25 -4.24 -21.39
N ARG A 14 10.06 -3.32 -20.85
CA ARG A 14 11.06 -3.63 -19.81
C ARG A 14 10.56 -3.12 -18.46
N ALA A 15 10.47 -4.07 -17.54
CA ALA A 15 9.94 -3.94 -16.19
C ALA A 15 10.56 -2.79 -15.40
N GLY A 16 9.70 -2.00 -14.75
CA GLY A 16 10.08 -1.07 -13.69
C GLY A 16 10.60 -1.84 -12.49
N SER A 17 11.85 -1.58 -12.13
CA SER A 17 12.50 -2.12 -10.93
C SER A 17 11.90 -1.45 -9.71
N LEU A 18 11.23 -2.26 -8.89
CA LEU A 18 10.94 -1.96 -7.49
C LEU A 18 12.24 -1.81 -6.71
N ASN A 19 12.12 -1.04 -5.62
CA ASN A 19 13.01 -0.98 -4.46
C ASN A 19 14.33 -0.25 -4.66
N ASP A 20 14.40 0.98 -4.18
CA ASP A 20 15.46 1.28 -3.22
C ASP A 20 15.09 2.45 -2.28
N ARG A 21 15.01 2.09 -0.99
CA ARG A 21 15.67 2.78 0.11
C ARG A 21 15.11 4.14 0.56
N THR A 22 14.03 4.08 1.35
CA THR A 22 13.77 5.09 2.39
C THR A 22 14.82 4.96 3.50
N ASP A 23 15.79 5.86 3.50
CA ASP A 23 16.76 6.07 4.58
C ASP A 23 16.02 6.67 5.80
N ASN A 24 15.56 5.79 6.70
CA ASN A 24 15.08 6.17 8.03
C ASN A 24 16.28 6.34 8.96
N SER A 25 17.06 7.39 8.78
CA SER A 25 18.04 7.85 9.75
C SER A 25 17.33 8.61 10.88
N ILE A 26 16.81 7.84 11.84
CA ILE A 26 16.33 8.35 13.13
C ILE A 26 17.53 8.94 13.88
N PRO A 27 17.52 10.24 14.28
CA PRO A 27 18.56 10.76 15.15
C PRO A 27 18.44 10.09 16.52
N LYS A 28 19.45 9.27 16.88
CA LYS A 28 19.62 8.77 18.25
C LYS A 28 19.97 9.95 19.15
N TYR A 29 19.01 10.40 19.96
CA TYR A 29 19.31 11.24 21.11
C TYR A 29 19.92 10.32 22.17
N THR A 30 21.24 10.31 22.27
CA THR A 30 21.95 9.61 23.32
C THR A 30 21.79 10.39 24.61
N ASP A 31 21.16 9.74 25.59
CA ASP A 31 21.12 10.13 26.99
C ASP A 31 22.54 10.19 27.56
N ASP A 32 23.12 11.39 27.61
CA ASP A 32 24.29 11.66 28.45
C ASP A 32 23.82 12.11 29.83
N ILE A 33 23.12 11.19 30.53
CA ILE A 33 22.90 11.25 31.96
C ILE A 33 23.98 10.37 32.60
N ASN A 34 24.77 10.97 33.48
CA ASN A 34 25.79 10.38 34.37
C ASN A 34 27.24 10.37 33.86
N ARG A 35 27.99 11.41 34.24
CA ARG A 35 29.41 11.23 34.60
C ARG A 35 29.64 11.69 36.04
N TYR A 36 29.58 10.71 36.93
CA TYR A 36 30.04 10.74 38.31
C TYR A 36 31.54 11.13 38.36
N GLN A 37 31.90 12.08 39.23
CA GLN A 37 32.66 11.90 40.49
C GLN A 37 34.09 11.35 40.36
N GLY A 38 35.04 12.03 41.03
CA GLY A 38 36.40 11.58 41.32
C GLY A 38 37.43 12.72 41.24
N THR A 39 37.53 13.60 42.25
CA THR A 39 38.53 13.58 43.35
C THR A 39 40.00 13.62 42.93
N SER A 40 40.62 14.79 43.01
CA SER A 40 41.99 14.95 43.50
C SER A 40 42.14 16.34 44.14
N SER A 41 41.75 16.40 45.42
CA SER A 41 42.15 17.48 46.32
C SER A 41 43.67 17.41 46.49
N VAL A 42 44.38 18.38 45.92
CA VAL A 42 45.77 18.65 46.27
C VAL A 42 45.75 19.40 47.60
N TYR A 43 46.24 18.71 48.62
CA TYR A 43 46.46 19.21 49.97
C TYR A 43 47.55 20.29 49.94
N ASN A 44 47.24 21.47 50.47
CA ASN A 44 48.28 22.43 50.86
C ASN A 44 47.88 23.11 52.18
N PRO A 45 48.52 22.77 53.31
CA PRO A 45 48.21 23.32 54.62
C PRO A 45 49.12 24.51 54.90
N HIS A 46 48.57 25.72 54.94
CA HIS A 46 49.21 26.82 55.64
C HIS A 46 48.19 27.61 56.46
N VAL A 47 48.03 27.12 57.69
CA VAL A 47 48.05 27.86 58.96
C VAL A 47 47.86 29.38 58.85
N SER A 48 46.76 29.90 59.38
CA SER A 48 46.72 30.82 60.55
C SER A 48 45.45 31.70 60.56
N SER A 49 44.92 31.90 61.78
CA SER A 49 43.77 32.75 62.16
C SER A 49 42.38 32.09 61.99
N ILE A 50 41.97 31.17 62.87
CA ILE A 50 41.33 31.44 64.17
C ILE A 50 40.22 32.51 64.06
N GLY A 51 38.96 32.06 64.15
CA GLY A 51 37.97 32.75 64.99
C GLY A 51 36.63 33.13 64.38
N GLU A 52 36.60 33.89 63.28
CA GLU A 52 35.36 34.53 62.82
C GLU A 52 35.40 34.63 61.29
N LEU A 53 34.40 34.04 60.61
CA LEU A 53 33.91 34.42 59.27
C LEU A 53 33.15 33.29 58.54
N ILE A 54 32.95 32.12 59.15
CA ILE A 54 32.03 31.10 58.61
C ILE A 54 30.71 31.14 59.37
N LEU A 55 30.08 32.31 59.41
CA LEU A 55 28.67 32.44 59.79
C LEU A 55 27.84 32.45 58.52
N ALA A 56 27.36 31.25 58.20
CA ALA A 56 26.03 31.02 57.65
C ALA A 56 25.57 31.95 56.52
N ASP A 57 26.01 31.67 55.30
CA ASP A 57 25.21 32.01 54.12
C ASP A 57 24.44 30.77 53.65
N ALA A 58 23.71 30.16 54.59
CA ALA A 58 22.65 29.21 54.29
C ALA A 58 21.52 30.00 53.61
N LYS A 59 21.67 30.25 52.30
CA LYS A 59 20.67 30.91 51.46
C LYS A 59 19.35 30.18 51.61
N LYS A 60 18.49 30.71 52.48
CA LYS A 60 17.15 30.19 52.75
C LYS A 60 16.43 30.07 51.41
N LYS A 61 16.22 28.84 50.93
CA LYS A 61 15.44 28.57 49.72
C LYS A 61 14.03 29.10 49.98
N LYS A 62 13.73 30.29 49.45
CA LYS A 62 12.40 30.86 49.48
C LYS A 62 11.50 29.89 48.72
N THR A 63 10.70 29.12 49.44
CA THR A 63 9.67 28.25 48.87
C THR A 63 8.71 29.17 48.11
N LYS A 64 8.77 29.14 46.79
CA LYS A 64 7.86 29.91 45.95
C LYS A 64 6.45 29.40 46.24
N LYS A 65 5.62 30.24 46.87
CA LYS A 65 4.20 29.94 47.07
C LYS A 65 3.56 29.94 45.69
N ILE A 66 3.18 28.77 45.20
CA ILE A 66 2.45 28.67 43.94
C ILE A 66 1.06 29.26 44.21
N SER A 67 0.70 30.28 43.43
CA SER A 67 -0.63 30.87 43.52
C SER A 67 -1.67 29.87 43.00
N PRO A 68 -2.83 29.70 43.66
CA PRO A 68 -3.90 28.85 43.16
C PRO A 68 -4.35 29.24 41.75
N PHE A 69 -4.21 30.52 41.39
CA PHE A 69 -4.49 31.01 40.04
C PHE A 69 -3.59 30.35 38.97
N THR A 70 -2.31 30.13 39.28
CA THR A 70 -1.38 29.46 38.37
C THR A 70 -1.77 28.01 38.14
N VAL A 71 -2.29 27.33 39.16
CA VAL A 71 -2.76 25.93 39.04
C VAL A 71 -3.97 25.85 38.12
N VAL A 72 -4.94 26.75 38.26
CA VAL A 72 -6.13 26.81 37.39
C VAL A 72 -5.74 27.10 35.95
N LEU A 73 -4.83 28.04 35.72
CA LEU A 73 -4.34 28.35 34.37
C LEU A 73 -3.65 27.15 33.73
N PHE A 74 -2.84 26.41 34.50
CA PHE A 74 -2.16 25.21 34.01
C PHE A 74 -3.14 24.11 33.64
N LEU A 75 -4.18 23.87 34.46
CA LEU A 75 -5.25 22.92 34.13
C LEU A 75 -5.98 23.30 32.84
N PHE A 76 -6.26 24.59 32.66
CA PHE A 76 -6.91 25.09 31.45
C PHE A 76 -6.02 24.90 30.21
N ALA A 77 -4.73 25.23 30.33
CA ALA A 77 -3.76 25.00 29.27
C ALA A 77 -3.64 23.51 28.92
N LEU A 78 -3.63 22.63 29.92
CA LEU A 78 -3.57 21.17 29.73
C LEU A 78 -4.81 20.65 29.00
N ALA A 79 -6.00 21.16 29.33
CA ALA A 79 -7.24 20.80 28.66
C ALA A 79 -7.21 21.22 27.17
N ILE A 80 -6.81 22.45 26.88
CA ILE A 80 -6.68 22.95 25.49
C ILE A 80 -5.65 22.11 24.71
N ALA A 81 -4.48 21.86 25.31
CA ALA A 81 -3.43 21.06 24.70
C ALA A 81 -3.93 19.63 24.36
N SER A 82 -4.73 19.03 25.25
CA SER A 82 -5.32 17.71 25.04
C SER A 82 -6.30 17.70 23.85
N VAL A 83 -7.18 18.70 23.75
CA VAL A 83 -8.12 18.83 22.62
C VAL A 83 -7.37 19.02 21.30
N LEU A 84 -6.35 19.87 21.27
CA LEU A 84 -5.50 20.08 20.09
C LEU A 84 -4.78 18.80 19.67
N TYR A 85 -4.25 18.04 20.63
CA TYR A 85 -3.59 16.77 20.38
C TYR A 85 -4.53 15.75 19.73
N ILE A 86 -5.74 15.60 20.30
CA ILE A 86 -6.76 14.69 19.76
C ILE A 86 -7.19 15.12 18.36
N SER A 87 -7.40 16.42 18.13
CA SER A 87 -7.78 16.96 16.81
C SER A 87 -6.73 16.66 15.74
N ASN A 88 -5.45 16.83 16.08
CA ASN A 88 -4.35 16.52 15.17
C ASN A 88 -4.28 15.00 14.85
N LYS A 89 -4.44 14.14 15.87
CA LYS A 89 -4.50 12.69 15.66
C LYS A 89 -5.70 12.25 14.82
N LEU A 90 -6.87 12.88 15.00
CA LEU A 90 -8.05 12.61 14.18
C LEU A 90 -7.86 13.04 12.72
N ALA A 91 -7.16 14.15 12.47
CA ALA A 91 -6.86 14.61 11.12
C ALA A 91 -5.99 13.59 10.36
N VAL A 92 -4.98 13.02 11.03
CA VAL A 92 -4.13 11.96 10.45
C VAL A 92 -4.96 10.70 10.18
N ASN A 93 -5.85 10.29 11.09
CA ASN A 93 -6.71 9.13 10.85
C ASN A 93 -7.66 9.34 9.67
N ARG A 94 -8.22 10.55 9.51
CA ARG A 94 -9.04 10.89 8.33
C ARG A 94 -8.24 10.82 7.04
N LEU A 95 -6.97 11.20 7.05
CA LEU A 95 -6.08 11.10 5.89
C LEU A 95 -5.86 9.63 5.49
N ILE A 96 -5.66 8.73 6.45
CA ILE A 96 -5.53 7.28 6.19
C ILE A 96 -6.80 6.73 5.54
N VAL A 97 -7.98 7.12 6.03
CA VAL A 97 -9.25 6.69 5.43
C VAL A 97 -9.37 7.18 3.98
N GLN A 98 -8.95 8.42 3.68
CA GLN A 98 -8.97 8.95 2.31
C GLN A 98 -7.98 8.22 1.40
N ILE A 99 -6.81 7.85 1.89
CA ILE A 99 -5.83 7.06 1.14
C ILE A 99 -6.41 5.69 0.79
N ASN A 100 -7.00 4.98 1.75
CA ASN A 100 -7.62 3.68 1.50
C ASN A 100 -8.78 3.77 0.49
N GLN A 101 -9.57 4.85 0.53
CA GLN A 101 -10.62 5.11 -0.46
C GLN A 101 -10.03 5.37 -1.85
N MET A 102 -8.90 6.07 -1.94
CA MET A 102 -8.21 6.34 -3.20
C MET A 102 -7.59 5.08 -3.79
N GLU A 103 -6.95 4.24 -2.95
CA GLU A 103 -6.42 2.94 -3.36
C GLU A 103 -7.53 2.01 -3.87
N SER A 104 -8.68 1.98 -3.18
CA SER A 104 -9.84 1.20 -3.61
C SER A 104 -10.34 1.62 -5.00
N LYS A 105 -10.44 2.94 -5.25
CA LYS A 105 -10.80 3.47 -6.57
C LYS A 105 -9.78 3.14 -7.64
N HIS A 106 -8.49 3.18 -7.30
CA HIS A 106 -7.43 2.82 -8.23
C HIS A 106 -7.51 1.34 -8.64
N MET A 107 -7.74 0.45 -7.68
CA MET A 107 -7.95 -0.98 -7.95
C MET A 107 -9.19 -1.23 -8.81
N GLU A 108 -10.28 -0.50 -8.58
CA GLU A 108 -11.48 -0.55 -9.41
C GLU A 108 -11.18 -0.17 -10.87
N MET A 109 -10.48 0.95 -11.10
CA MET A 109 -10.09 1.37 -12.44
C MET A 109 -9.18 0.35 -13.15
N LEU A 110 -8.24 -0.27 -12.44
CA LEU A 110 -7.39 -1.32 -13.02
C LEU A 110 -8.21 -2.56 -13.43
N ASN A 111 -9.14 -2.97 -12.58
CA ASN A 111 -10.04 -4.09 -12.89
C ASN A 111 -10.93 -3.77 -14.10
N GLU A 112 -11.47 -2.56 -14.18
CA GLU A 112 -12.23 -2.12 -15.36
C GLU A 112 -11.40 -2.15 -16.65
N GLN A 113 -10.14 -1.70 -16.58
CA GLN A 113 -9.24 -1.78 -17.73
C GLN A 113 -8.95 -3.22 -18.14
N GLU A 114 -8.77 -4.13 -17.19
CA GLU A 114 -8.55 -5.55 -17.47
C GLU A 114 -9.79 -6.19 -18.12
N ILE A 115 -10.98 -5.90 -17.58
CA ILE A 115 -12.25 -6.34 -18.16
C ILE A 115 -12.42 -5.78 -19.57
N LEU A 116 -12.08 -4.53 -19.80
CA LEU A 116 -12.20 -3.90 -21.12
C LEU A 116 -11.21 -4.51 -22.12
N LYS A 117 -9.96 -4.76 -21.71
CA LYS A 117 -8.97 -5.48 -22.52
C LYS A 117 -9.44 -6.90 -22.86
N ALA A 118 -10.03 -7.61 -21.90
CA ALA A 118 -10.60 -8.94 -22.15
C ALA A 118 -11.75 -8.89 -23.16
N LYS A 119 -12.64 -7.89 -23.07
CA LYS A 119 -13.72 -7.67 -24.04
C LYS A 119 -13.18 -7.36 -25.44
N ILE A 120 -12.19 -6.46 -25.55
CA ILE A 120 -11.56 -6.13 -26.82
C ILE A 120 -10.92 -7.37 -27.44
N ASN A 121 -10.18 -8.15 -26.66
CA ASN A 121 -9.55 -9.37 -27.15
C ASN A 121 -10.61 -10.39 -27.63
N LYS A 122 -11.70 -10.56 -26.89
CA LYS A 122 -12.83 -11.41 -27.31
C LYS A 122 -13.44 -10.95 -28.63
N LEU A 123 -13.74 -9.66 -28.76
CA LEU A 123 -14.32 -9.10 -29.99
C LEU A 123 -13.36 -9.20 -31.17
N SER A 124 -12.09 -8.85 -30.98
CA SER A 124 -11.06 -8.97 -32.01
C SER A 124 -10.84 -10.42 -32.44
N SER A 125 -10.87 -11.37 -31.50
CA SER A 125 -10.79 -12.79 -31.82
C SER A 125 -11.96 -13.26 -32.69
N LEU A 126 -13.19 -12.80 -32.39
CA LEU A 126 -14.38 -13.12 -33.17
C LEU A 126 -14.29 -12.53 -34.56
N GLU A 127 -13.89 -11.26 -34.68
CA GLU A 127 -13.71 -10.60 -35.95
C GLU A 127 -12.62 -11.27 -36.80
N ARG A 128 -11.52 -11.69 -36.17
CA ARG A 128 -10.45 -12.44 -36.82
C ARG A 128 -10.93 -13.81 -37.30
N ILE A 129 -11.70 -14.55 -36.49
CA ILE A 129 -12.32 -15.81 -36.88
C ILE A 129 -13.25 -15.59 -38.07
N ARG A 130 -14.10 -14.56 -38.02
CA ARG A 130 -15.03 -14.22 -39.09
C ARG A 130 -14.30 -13.92 -40.39
N LYS A 131 -13.23 -13.14 -40.32
CA LYS A 131 -12.39 -12.81 -41.49
C LYS A 131 -11.74 -14.04 -42.10
N ILE A 132 -11.18 -14.94 -41.27
CA ILE A 132 -10.60 -16.20 -41.76
C ILE A 132 -11.69 -17.08 -42.41
N ALA A 133 -12.86 -17.20 -41.77
CA ALA A 133 -13.97 -17.98 -42.30
C ALA A 133 -14.46 -17.43 -43.65
N SER A 134 -14.63 -16.12 -43.78
CA SER A 134 -15.12 -15.52 -45.03
C SER A 134 -14.08 -15.50 -46.14
N GLU A 135 -12.84 -15.11 -45.84
CA GLU A 135 -11.80 -14.88 -46.86
C GLU A 135 -11.07 -16.15 -47.26
N GLN A 136 -10.71 -17.01 -46.30
CA GLN A 136 -9.90 -18.21 -46.58
C GLN A 136 -10.76 -19.44 -46.84
N LEU A 137 -11.84 -19.61 -46.09
CA LEU A 137 -12.72 -20.78 -46.18
C LEU A 137 -13.91 -20.54 -47.12
N GLY A 138 -14.12 -19.30 -47.59
CA GLY A 138 -15.27 -18.94 -48.44
C GLY A 138 -16.62 -19.14 -47.74
N LEU A 139 -16.64 -19.28 -46.42
CA LEU A 139 -17.85 -19.46 -45.63
C LEU A 139 -18.57 -18.11 -45.58
N GLN A 140 -19.66 -17.99 -46.33
CA GLN A 140 -20.58 -16.86 -46.18
C GLN A 140 -21.44 -17.08 -44.94
N ASP A 141 -21.71 -15.99 -44.21
CA ASP A 141 -22.70 -15.98 -43.13
C ASP A 141 -24.06 -16.41 -43.72
N ASN A 142 -24.42 -17.67 -43.52
CA ASN A 142 -25.74 -18.15 -43.90
C ASN A 142 -26.75 -17.47 -42.98
N LYS A 143 -27.59 -16.59 -43.53
CA LYS A 143 -28.64 -15.88 -42.78
C LYS A 143 -29.73 -16.83 -42.27
N GLN A 144 -29.73 -18.08 -42.70
CA GLN A 144 -30.62 -19.11 -42.20
C GLN A 144 -30.09 -19.64 -40.87
N LEU A 145 -30.95 -19.59 -39.84
CA LEU A 145 -30.65 -20.21 -38.55
C LEU A 145 -30.25 -21.68 -38.76
N PRO A 146 -29.31 -22.22 -37.96
CA PRO A 146 -28.91 -23.61 -38.08
C PRO A 146 -30.15 -24.49 -37.99
N VAL A 147 -30.43 -25.22 -39.06
CA VAL A 147 -31.47 -26.25 -39.08
C VAL A 147 -31.00 -27.30 -38.09
N TRP A 148 -31.83 -27.59 -37.08
CA TRP A 148 -31.58 -28.70 -36.17
C TRP A 148 -31.39 -29.95 -37.02
N LEU A 149 -30.22 -30.58 -36.90
CA LEU A 149 -29.93 -31.84 -37.58
C LEU A 149 -30.88 -32.88 -37.00
N GLU A 150 -31.95 -33.19 -37.74
CA GLU A 150 -32.78 -34.35 -37.43
C GLU A 150 -31.93 -35.60 -37.65
N VAL A 151 -31.57 -36.25 -36.54
CA VAL A 151 -30.91 -37.56 -36.57
C VAL A 151 -31.90 -38.54 -37.17
N ALA A 152 -31.49 -39.25 -38.23
CA ALA A 152 -32.36 -40.23 -38.87
C ALA A 152 -32.87 -41.25 -37.83
N PRO A 153 -34.19 -41.51 -37.78
CA PRO A 153 -34.76 -42.45 -36.83
C PRO A 153 -34.13 -43.83 -37.04
N GLY A 154 -33.50 -44.37 -35.98
CA GLY A 154 -32.74 -45.62 -36.02
C GLY A 154 -31.22 -45.48 -35.86
N ARG A 155 -30.64 -44.27 -35.95
CA ARG A 155 -29.22 -44.04 -35.59
C ARG A 155 -29.01 -43.71 -34.11
N GLU A 156 -30.07 -43.41 -33.38
CA GLU A 156 -30.01 -43.06 -31.95
C GLU A 156 -29.59 -44.24 -31.07
N GLU A 157 -29.98 -45.46 -31.42
CA GLU A 157 -29.59 -46.67 -30.69
C GLU A 157 -28.09 -46.95 -30.82
N LEU A 158 -27.53 -46.83 -32.02
CA LEU A 158 -26.09 -47.03 -32.26
C LEU A 158 -25.22 -45.98 -31.53
N ILE A 159 -25.70 -44.73 -31.48
CA ILE A 159 -25.00 -43.66 -30.77
C ILE A 159 -25.02 -43.93 -29.26
N ASN A 160 -26.16 -44.35 -28.71
CA ASN A 160 -26.27 -44.70 -27.29
C ASN A 160 -25.44 -45.93 -26.91
N GLU A 161 -25.37 -46.94 -27.79
CA GLU A 161 -24.53 -48.12 -27.60
C GLU A 161 -23.04 -47.77 -27.61
N THR A 162 -22.61 -46.95 -28.57
CA THR A 162 -21.21 -46.48 -28.66
C THR A 162 -20.82 -45.62 -27.44
N ILE A 163 -21.72 -44.78 -26.95
CA ILE A 163 -21.48 -43.95 -25.75
C ILE A 163 -21.36 -44.83 -24.50
N GLN A 164 -22.17 -45.88 -24.36
CA GLN A 164 -22.07 -46.81 -23.24
C GLN A 164 -20.79 -47.64 -23.29
N GLU A 165 -20.35 -48.10 -24.46
CA GLU A 165 -19.11 -48.84 -24.63
C GLU A 165 -17.88 -47.99 -24.25
N LEU A 166 -17.85 -46.73 -24.69
CA LEU A 166 -16.79 -45.78 -24.34
C LEU A 166 -16.81 -45.38 -22.85
N SER A 167 -17.99 -45.30 -22.23
CA SER A 167 -18.14 -45.01 -20.80
C SER A 167 -17.81 -46.20 -19.91
N GLY A 168 -18.01 -47.44 -20.39
CA GLY A 168 -17.76 -48.67 -19.64
C GLY A 168 -16.30 -49.09 -19.59
N GLY A 169 -15.49 -48.69 -20.59
CA GLY A 169 -14.07 -49.02 -20.71
C GLY A 169 -13.10 -48.12 -19.93
N LEU A 170 -13.60 -47.16 -19.14
CA LEU A 170 -12.80 -46.17 -18.40
C LEU A 170 -12.64 -46.50 -16.90
N LYS A 171 -12.76 -47.78 -16.52
CA LYS A 171 -12.51 -48.28 -15.15
C LYS A 171 -11.14 -48.94 -15.02
#